data_AF-W4QH89-F1
#
_entry.id   AF-W4QH89-F1
#
_cell.length_a   1.000
_cell.length_b   1.000
_cell.length_c   1.000
_cell.angle_alpha   90.00
_cell.angle_beta   90.00
_cell.angle_gamma   90.00
#
_symmetry.space_group_name_H-M   'P 1'
#
loop_
_entity.id
_entity.type
_entity.pdbx_description
1 polymer ?
#
loop_
_entity_poly.entity_id
_entity_poly.type
_entity_poly.pdbx_seq_one_letter_code
_entity_poly.pdbx_strand_id
1 'polypeptide(L)'
;MNTSHKKEKQLLQLSIYGALLLAVIAIIWGFLISSQMVVFDGLYSLISVKLSFLSLLSANFIRKRDSKRFPFGKQMVEPIVLLVKYTAILLLCITAIISSGMTLFSGGAEVNFGYAMLYALLSTVLCFGVYMHLKKESSQLGFVQAEANQWKMDMYLSAAVLLGFIVALLVSSTSYAHFTPYIDPLMVIIVAGAFLKVPITEMVKACREILEMAPEESIQANYEQLFNTIKQEEKIEKMYVRLAKVGGTLFVEVDFILNEHSLIQTVDQQDDIREKIKRATDHLPYQKWLTISFTKDEKWAV
;
A
#
# COMPACT_ATOMS: atom_id res chain seq x y z
N MET A 1 -28.58 12.85 -6.79
CA MET A 1 -27.22 12.29 -6.89
C MET A 1 -26.35 13.02 -5.87
N ASN A 2 -25.88 12.30 -4.85
CA ASN A 2 -25.64 12.75 -3.47
C ASN A 2 -24.57 13.86 -3.29
N THR A 3 -24.92 14.89 -2.51
CA THR A 3 -24.00 15.94 -2.00
C THR A 3 -22.76 15.37 -1.31
N SER A 4 -22.88 14.22 -0.65
CA SER A 4 -21.78 13.48 -0.01
C SER A 4 -20.70 13.04 -1.00
N HIS A 5 -21.08 12.41 -2.13
CA HIS A 5 -20.10 11.99 -3.17
C HIS A 5 -19.44 13.16 -3.88
N LYS A 6 -20.15 14.29 -4.05
CA LYS A 6 -19.57 15.50 -4.63
C LYS A 6 -18.52 16.10 -3.68
N LYS A 7 -18.81 16.14 -2.38
CA LYS A 7 -17.89 16.63 -1.34
C LYS A 7 -16.66 15.73 -1.20
N GLU A 8 -16.86 14.41 -1.19
CA GLU A 8 -15.79 13.41 -1.18
C GLU A 8 -14.84 13.60 -2.38
N LYS A 9 -15.40 13.70 -3.59
CA LYS A 9 -14.61 13.95 -4.81
C LYS A 9 -13.83 15.26 -4.73
N GLN A 10 -14.42 16.33 -4.21
CA GLN A 10 -13.76 17.62 -4.05
C GLN A 10 -12.59 17.56 -3.05
N LEU A 11 -12.76 16.86 -1.92
CA LEU A 11 -11.71 16.67 -0.92
C LEU A 11 -10.54 15.83 -1.47
N LEU A 12 -10.84 14.77 -2.23
CA LEU A 12 -9.82 13.96 -2.90
C LEU A 12 -9.09 14.76 -4.00
N GLN A 13 -9.81 15.57 -4.77
CA GLN A 13 -9.20 16.47 -5.76
C GLN A 13 -8.30 17.51 -5.10
N LEU A 14 -8.74 18.13 -4.00
CA LEU A 14 -7.93 19.04 -3.20
C LEU A 14 -6.63 18.37 -2.75
N SER A 15 -6.72 17.12 -2.28
CA SER A 15 -5.55 16.36 -1.89
C SER A 15 -4.56 16.15 -3.04
N ILE A 16 -5.05 15.63 -4.17
CA ILE A 16 -4.20 15.34 -5.34
C ILE A 16 -3.52 16.61 -5.86
N TYR A 17 -4.28 17.71 -6.02
CA TYR A 17 -3.72 18.97 -6.50
C TYR A 17 -2.79 19.63 -5.47
N GLY A 18 -3.11 19.52 -4.17
CA GLY A 18 -2.27 20.01 -3.09
C GLY A 18 -0.93 19.28 -3.04
N ALA A 19 -0.94 17.94 -3.10
CA ALA A 19 0.26 17.12 -3.14
C ALA A 19 1.09 17.38 -4.39
N LEU A 20 0.45 17.53 -5.56
CA LEU A 20 1.15 17.87 -6.80
C LEU A 20 1.81 19.24 -6.74
N LEU A 21 1.12 20.25 -6.21
CA LEU A 21 1.64 21.61 -6.06
C LEU A 21 2.83 21.63 -5.08
N LEU A 22 2.71 20.95 -3.93
CA LEU A 22 3.82 20.80 -2.98
C LEU A 22 5.01 20.12 -3.61
N ALA A 23 4.80 19.04 -4.37
CA ALA A 23 5.88 18.33 -5.06
C ALA A 23 6.64 19.23 -6.04
N VAL A 24 5.92 20.04 -6.82
CA VAL A 24 6.55 20.98 -7.77
C VAL A 24 7.31 22.08 -7.03
N ILE A 25 6.72 22.66 -5.98
CA ILE A 25 7.40 23.67 -5.16
C ILE A 25 8.67 23.09 -4.54
N ALA A 26 8.59 21.88 -3.97
CA ALA A 26 9.71 21.19 -3.37
C ALA A 26 10.87 20.98 -4.37
N ILE A 27 10.57 20.51 -5.57
CA ILE A 27 11.60 20.30 -6.60
C ILE A 27 12.26 21.64 -6.98
N ILE A 28 11.47 22.67 -7.30
CA ILE A 28 11.98 23.98 -7.70
C ILE A 28 12.80 24.60 -6.57
N TRP A 29 12.25 24.62 -5.35
CA TRP A 29 12.89 25.21 -4.19
C TRP A 29 14.16 24.46 -3.82
N GLY A 30 14.13 23.13 -3.83
CA GLY A 30 15.26 22.26 -3.54
C GLY A 30 16.46 22.51 -4.45
N PHE A 31 16.22 22.70 -5.75
CA PHE A 31 17.28 23.09 -6.69
C PHE A 31 17.81 24.51 -6.42
N LEU A 32 16.95 25.47 -6.08
CA LEU A 32 17.36 26.85 -5.78
C LEU A 32 18.23 26.94 -4.52
N ILE A 33 18.01 26.08 -3.53
CA ILE A 33 18.75 26.06 -2.26
C ILE A 33 19.83 24.98 -2.19
N SER A 34 20.04 24.23 -3.28
CA SER A 34 20.96 23.09 -3.38
C SER A 34 20.74 21.98 -2.33
N SER A 35 19.50 21.80 -1.86
CA SER A 35 19.14 20.76 -0.87
C SER A 35 18.68 19.47 -1.54
N GLN A 36 19.42 18.39 -1.32
CA GLN A 36 19.05 17.07 -1.81
C GLN A 36 17.85 16.51 -1.06
N MET A 37 17.71 16.83 0.23
CA MET A 37 16.56 16.40 1.03
C MET A 37 15.25 16.98 0.52
N VAL A 38 15.23 18.27 0.18
CA VAL A 38 14.03 18.93 -0.34
C VAL A 38 13.71 18.44 -1.77
N VAL A 39 14.72 18.22 -2.61
CA VAL A 39 14.51 17.61 -3.94
C VAL A 39 13.98 16.18 -3.82
N PHE A 40 14.51 15.38 -2.90
CA PHE A 40 14.05 14.02 -2.64
C PHE A 40 12.57 13.98 -2.24
N ASP A 41 12.17 14.82 -1.29
CA ASP A 41 10.78 14.96 -0.84
C ASP A 41 9.84 15.30 -2.01
N GLY A 42 10.25 16.26 -2.86
CA GLY A 42 9.50 16.64 -4.05
C GLY A 42 9.39 15.55 -5.10
N LEU A 43 10.48 14.85 -5.42
CA LEU A 43 10.48 13.75 -6.38
C LEU A 43 9.65 12.57 -5.87
N TYR A 44 9.76 12.23 -4.59
CA TYR A 44 8.98 11.18 -3.95
C TYR A 44 7.48 11.46 -4.07
N SER A 45 7.08 12.69 -3.73
CA SER A 45 5.69 13.15 -3.82
C SER A 45 5.18 13.11 -5.27
N LEU A 46 5.95 13.62 -6.23
CA LEU A 46 5.57 13.64 -7.65
C LEU A 46 5.38 12.23 -8.22
N ILE A 47 6.32 11.32 -7.92
CA ILE A 47 6.26 9.92 -8.35
C ILE A 47 5.05 9.24 -7.70
N SER A 48 4.81 9.47 -6.41
CA SER A 48 3.67 8.90 -5.69
C SER A 48 2.32 9.34 -6.26
N VAL A 49 2.17 10.62 -6.64
CA VAL A 49 0.96 11.13 -7.30
C VAL A 49 0.73 10.43 -8.66
N LYS A 50 1.77 10.35 -9.50
CA LYS A 50 1.67 9.66 -10.81
C LYS A 50 1.29 8.19 -10.67
N LEU A 51 1.89 7.49 -9.71
CA LEU A 51 1.61 6.08 -9.45
C LEU A 51 0.24 5.86 -8.82
N SER A 52 -0.25 6.79 -8.00
CA SER A 52 -1.62 6.74 -7.47
C SER A 52 -2.65 6.90 -8.59
N PHE A 53 -2.38 7.74 -9.58
CA PHE A 53 -3.22 7.81 -10.79
C PHE A 53 -3.22 6.48 -11.55
N LEU A 54 -2.06 5.82 -11.68
CA LEU A 54 -1.97 4.48 -12.28
C LEU A 54 -2.79 3.45 -11.49
N SER A 55 -2.74 3.46 -10.17
CA SER A 55 -3.56 2.60 -9.30
C SER A 55 -5.06 2.85 -9.46
N LEU A 56 -5.49 4.10 -9.67
CA LEU A 56 -6.89 4.41 -9.94
C LEU A 56 -7.35 3.88 -11.31
N LEU A 57 -6.49 3.99 -12.34
CA LEU A 57 -6.77 3.43 -13.66
C LEU A 57 -6.88 1.90 -13.61
N SER A 58 -5.96 1.24 -12.89
CA SER A 58 -5.99 -0.22 -12.74
C SER A 58 -7.22 -0.69 -11.98
N ALA A 59 -7.60 -0.03 -10.89
CA ALA A 59 -8.82 -0.35 -10.15
C ALA A 59 -10.08 -0.24 -11.03
N ASN A 60 -10.18 0.80 -11.86
CA ASN A 60 -11.28 0.96 -12.81
C ASN A 60 -11.27 -0.15 -13.89
N PHE A 61 -10.09 -0.56 -14.35
CA PHE A 61 -9.94 -1.65 -15.31
C PHE A 61 -10.36 -3.00 -14.73
N ILE A 62 -9.99 -3.28 -13.47
CA ILE A 62 -10.33 -4.50 -12.73
C ILE A 62 -11.84 -4.61 -12.52
N ARG A 63 -12.50 -3.50 -12.11
CA ARG A 63 -13.96 -3.48 -11.87
C ARG A 63 -14.80 -3.77 -13.11
N LYS A 64 -14.27 -3.48 -14.31
CA LYS A 64 -14.99 -3.73 -15.56
C LYS A 64 -14.99 -5.24 -15.87
N ARG A 65 -16.15 -5.89 -15.71
CA ARG A 65 -16.34 -7.30 -16.11
C ARG A 65 -16.05 -7.47 -17.61
N ASP A 66 -15.21 -8.45 -17.91
CA ASP A 66 -14.88 -8.90 -19.27
C ASP A 66 -14.59 -10.40 -19.23
N SER A 67 -15.64 -11.21 -19.15
CA SER A 67 -15.53 -12.66 -19.01
C SER A 67 -15.01 -13.36 -20.27
N LYS A 68 -15.06 -12.70 -21.45
CA LYS A 68 -14.57 -13.28 -22.70
C LYS A 68 -13.04 -13.28 -22.75
N ARG A 69 -12.41 -12.18 -22.35
CA ARG A 69 -10.94 -12.07 -22.33
C ARG A 69 -10.33 -12.47 -21.00
N PHE A 70 -11.06 -12.29 -19.91
CA PHE A 70 -10.62 -12.59 -18.54
C PHE A 70 -11.67 -13.46 -17.82
N PRO A 71 -11.74 -14.77 -18.12
CA PRO A 71 -12.73 -15.67 -17.52
C PRO A 71 -12.68 -15.71 -15.99
N PHE A 72 -11.47 -15.67 -15.43
CA PHE A 72 -11.20 -15.69 -13.99
C PHE A 72 -11.06 -14.29 -13.37
N GLY A 73 -11.34 -13.24 -14.13
CA GLY A 73 -11.20 -11.86 -13.70
C GLY A 73 -9.80 -11.27 -13.91
N LYS A 74 -9.59 -10.06 -13.38
CA LYS A 74 -8.42 -9.20 -13.65
C LYS A 74 -7.59 -8.93 -12.41
N GLN A 75 -7.76 -9.73 -11.36
CA GLN A 75 -7.24 -9.43 -10.02
C GLN A 75 -5.70 -9.36 -10.00
N MET A 76 -5.02 -10.16 -10.83
CA MET A 76 -3.55 -10.10 -10.99
C MET A 76 -3.01 -8.73 -11.43
N VAL A 77 -3.83 -7.86 -12.03
CA VAL A 77 -3.39 -6.51 -12.42
C VAL A 77 -3.02 -5.68 -11.20
N GLU A 78 -3.68 -5.89 -10.06
CA GLU A 78 -3.42 -5.15 -8.82
C GLU A 78 -1.99 -5.36 -8.30
N PRO A 79 -1.51 -6.60 -8.00
CA PRO A 79 -0.16 -6.80 -7.54
C PRO A 79 0.91 -6.42 -8.58
N ILE A 80 0.63 -6.55 -9.89
CA ILE A 80 1.56 -6.08 -10.94
C ILE A 80 1.75 -4.55 -10.85
N VAL A 81 0.67 -3.79 -10.69
CA VAL A 81 0.75 -2.33 -10.56
C VAL A 81 1.45 -1.94 -9.26
N LEU A 82 1.23 -2.67 -8.17
CA LEU A 82 1.98 -2.47 -6.91
C LEU A 82 3.48 -2.74 -7.10
N LEU A 83 3.87 -3.78 -7.82
CA LEU A 83 5.29 -4.03 -8.15
C LEU A 83 5.92 -2.86 -8.90
N VAL A 84 5.24 -2.33 -9.93
CA VAL A 84 5.72 -1.17 -10.68
C VAL A 84 5.87 0.04 -9.75
N LYS A 85 4.87 0.28 -8.90
CA LYS A 85 4.87 1.39 -7.94
C LYS A 85 6.07 1.32 -7.00
N TYR A 86 6.27 0.20 -6.35
CA TYR A 86 7.33 0.04 -5.35
C TYR A 86 8.71 -0.08 -5.98
N THR A 87 8.83 -0.59 -7.21
CA THR A 87 10.10 -0.54 -7.98
C THR A 87 10.51 0.90 -8.25
N ALA A 88 9.59 1.77 -8.68
CA ALA A 88 9.90 3.18 -8.92
C ALA A 88 10.36 3.90 -7.63
N ILE A 89 9.70 3.65 -6.50
CA ILE A 89 10.08 4.19 -5.20
C ILE A 89 11.45 3.64 -4.75
N LEU A 90 11.70 2.34 -4.93
CA LEU A 90 12.97 1.71 -4.61
C LEU A 90 14.12 2.32 -5.40
N LEU A 91 13.94 2.52 -6.71
CA LEU A 91 14.93 3.17 -7.57
C LEU A 91 15.20 4.61 -7.12
N LEU A 92 14.17 5.39 -6.78
CA LEU A 92 14.34 6.74 -6.24
C LEU A 92 15.16 6.74 -4.94
N CYS A 93 14.87 5.83 -4.00
CA CYS A 93 15.62 5.73 -2.76
C CYS A 93 17.09 5.36 -3.01
N ILE A 94 17.34 4.38 -3.88
CA ILE A 94 18.71 3.94 -4.22
C ILE A 94 19.49 5.08 -4.87
N THR A 95 18.91 5.78 -5.87
CA THR A 95 19.59 6.90 -6.53
C THR A 95 19.85 8.06 -5.57
N ALA A 96 18.91 8.37 -4.67
CA ALA A 96 19.08 9.40 -3.65
C ALA A 96 20.17 9.05 -2.62
N ILE A 97 20.26 7.78 -2.20
CA ILE A 97 21.33 7.33 -1.30
C ILE A 97 22.69 7.39 -2.01
N ILE A 98 22.77 6.95 -3.27
CA ILE A 98 24.01 7.01 -4.05
C ILE A 98 24.44 8.46 -4.27
N SER A 99 23.53 9.35 -4.68
CA SER A 99 23.84 10.77 -4.89
C SER A 99 24.29 11.45 -3.61
N SER A 100 23.58 11.22 -2.51
CA SER A 100 23.91 11.80 -1.20
C SER A 100 25.21 11.24 -0.64
N GLY A 101 25.47 9.95 -0.87
CA GLY A 101 26.74 9.31 -0.52
C GLY A 101 27.90 9.96 -1.28
N MET A 102 27.78 10.15 -2.59
CA MET A 102 28.81 10.85 -3.39
C MET A 102 29.04 12.28 -2.88
N THR A 103 27.97 13.01 -2.56
CA THR A 103 28.07 14.37 -2.01
C THR A 103 28.74 14.39 -0.63
N LEU A 104 28.48 13.39 0.22
CA LEU A 104 29.15 13.24 1.50
C LEU A 104 30.66 13.06 1.31
N PHE A 105 31.09 12.23 0.36
CA PHE A 105 32.52 12.00 0.07
C PHE A 105 33.19 13.16 -0.67
N SER A 106 32.45 14.00 -1.39
CA SER A 106 32.98 15.16 -2.11
C SER A 106 33.07 16.44 -1.26
N GLY A 107 32.88 16.36 0.05
CA GLY A 107 32.98 17.51 0.97
C GLY A 107 31.66 18.13 1.42
N GLY A 108 30.52 17.48 1.12
CA GLY A 108 29.18 17.94 1.50
C GLY A 108 28.51 18.86 0.48
N ALA A 109 27.34 19.39 0.83
CA ALA A 109 26.58 20.34 0.03
C ALA A 109 26.44 21.68 0.76
N GLU A 110 26.71 22.77 0.05
CA GLU A 110 26.40 24.11 0.55
C GLU A 110 24.90 24.39 0.38
N VAL A 111 24.14 24.04 1.43
CA VAL A 111 22.70 24.27 1.48
C VAL A 111 22.42 25.62 2.14
N ASN A 112 21.51 26.40 1.55
CA ASN A 112 20.98 27.56 2.25
C ASN A 112 19.95 27.11 3.29
N PHE A 113 20.42 26.79 4.49
CA PHE A 113 19.60 26.24 5.57
C PHE A 113 18.47 27.18 6.02
N GLY A 114 18.61 28.50 5.85
CA GLY A 114 17.53 29.45 6.14
C GLY A 114 16.34 29.26 5.20
N TYR A 115 16.59 29.20 3.89
CA TYR A 115 15.53 28.92 2.92
C TYR A 115 15.05 27.47 2.96
N ALA A 116 15.91 26.51 3.35
CA ALA A 116 15.53 25.12 3.57
C ALA A 116 14.56 24.97 4.75
N MET A 117 14.86 25.63 5.87
CA MET A 117 14.00 25.68 7.05
C MET A 117 12.66 26.36 6.72
N LEU A 118 12.69 27.46 5.95
CA LEU A 118 11.46 28.14 5.52
C LEU A 118 10.57 27.20 4.70
N TYR A 119 11.15 26.49 3.73
CA TYR A 119 10.42 25.47 2.98
C TYR A 119 9.85 24.38 3.89
N ALA A 120 10.68 23.81 4.77
CA ALA A 120 10.25 22.73 5.65
C ALA A 120 9.13 23.18 6.59
N LEU A 121 9.20 24.40 7.11
CA LEU A 121 8.16 25.01 7.94
C LEU A 121 6.85 25.19 7.16
N LEU A 122 6.92 25.77 5.96
CA LEU A 122 5.75 25.95 5.10
C LEU A 122 5.12 24.62 4.72
N SER A 123 5.95 23.62 4.37
CA SER A 123 5.50 22.26 4.05
C SER A 123 4.79 21.62 5.24
N THR A 124 5.39 21.65 6.44
CA THR A 124 4.76 21.13 7.67
C THR A 124 3.42 21.82 7.97
N VAL A 125 3.34 23.15 7.85
CA VAL A 125 2.11 23.91 8.09
C VAL A 125 1.03 23.56 7.06
N LEU A 126 1.39 23.44 5.78
CA LEU A 126 0.46 23.05 4.72
C LEU A 126 -0.05 21.62 4.93
N CYS A 127 0.84 20.67 5.20
CA CYS A 127 0.46 19.28 5.49
C CYS A 127 -0.47 19.19 6.70
N PHE A 128 -0.18 19.94 7.77
CA PHE A 128 -1.05 20.03 8.94
C PHE A 128 -2.42 20.63 8.61
N GLY A 129 -2.45 21.71 7.82
CA GLY A 129 -3.70 22.37 7.40
C GLY A 129 -4.60 21.45 6.57
N VAL A 130 -4.02 20.75 5.59
CA VAL A 130 -4.75 19.78 4.75
C VAL A 130 -5.21 18.58 5.58
N TYR A 131 -4.36 18.04 6.46
CA TYR A 131 -4.73 16.98 7.40
C TYR A 131 -5.90 17.38 8.29
N MET A 132 -5.87 18.56 8.91
CA MET A 132 -6.97 19.03 9.77
C MET A 132 -8.27 19.19 8.99
N HIS A 133 -8.18 19.73 7.76
CA HIS A 133 -9.35 19.91 6.90
C HIS A 133 -9.97 18.56 6.52
N LEU A 134 -9.15 17.60 6.06
CA LEU A 134 -9.61 16.26 5.70
C LEU A 134 -10.14 15.50 6.93
N LYS A 135 -9.44 15.55 8.07
CA LYS A 135 -9.85 14.88 9.31
C LYS A 135 -11.20 15.38 9.83
N LYS A 136 -11.47 16.69 9.72
CA LYS A 136 -12.75 17.25 10.14
C LYS A 136 -13.92 16.69 9.31
N GLU A 137 -13.66 16.35 8.06
CA GLU A 137 -14.64 15.88 7.08
C GLU A 137 -14.62 14.35 6.89
N SER A 138 -13.67 13.64 7.52
CA SER A 138 -13.43 12.21 7.30
C SER A 138 -14.33 11.28 8.11
N SER A 139 -15.16 11.79 9.03
CA SER A 139 -15.91 10.98 10.00
C SER A 139 -16.93 10.02 9.38
N GLN A 140 -17.20 10.13 8.08
CA GLN A 140 -18.17 9.30 7.36
C GLN A 140 -17.66 8.75 6.00
N LEU A 141 -16.40 8.99 5.64
CA LEU A 141 -15.86 8.69 4.29
C LEU A 141 -14.49 8.00 4.37
N GLY A 142 -14.44 6.69 4.10
CA GLY A 142 -13.23 5.87 4.27
C GLY A 142 -12.02 6.30 3.43
N PHE A 143 -12.23 6.74 2.19
CA PHE A 143 -11.15 7.24 1.33
C PHE A 143 -10.58 8.59 1.82
N VAL A 144 -11.43 9.48 2.35
CA VAL A 144 -10.99 10.76 2.92
C VAL A 144 -10.20 10.54 4.22
N GLN A 145 -10.56 9.52 5.00
CA GLN A 145 -9.79 9.13 6.20
C GLN A 145 -8.41 8.56 5.84
N ALA A 146 -8.33 7.73 4.81
CA ALA A 146 -7.05 7.22 4.31
C ALA A 146 -6.14 8.38 3.87
N GLU A 147 -6.70 9.33 3.12
CA GLU A 147 -5.97 10.52 2.69
C GLU A 147 -5.52 11.39 3.86
N ALA A 148 -6.40 11.63 4.84
CA ALA A 148 -6.05 12.36 6.06
C ALA A 148 -4.88 11.69 6.81
N ASN A 149 -4.87 10.35 6.90
CA ASN A 149 -3.77 9.62 7.51
C ASN A 149 -2.47 9.76 6.72
N GLN A 150 -2.53 9.82 5.40
CA GLN A 150 -1.35 10.08 4.56
C GLN A 150 -0.78 11.48 4.84
N TRP A 151 -1.61 12.53 4.80
CA TRP A 151 -1.16 13.89 5.14
C TRP A 151 -0.62 14.04 6.56
N LYS A 152 -1.12 13.23 7.50
CA LYS A 152 -0.57 13.16 8.86
C LYS A 152 0.85 12.58 8.85
N MET A 153 1.09 11.54 8.05
CA MET A 153 2.43 10.96 7.90
C MET A 153 3.38 11.93 7.19
N ASP A 154 2.91 12.59 6.13
CA ASP A 154 3.68 13.61 5.41
C ASP A 154 4.02 14.78 6.35
N MET A 155 3.09 15.23 7.19
CA MET A 155 3.34 16.23 8.23
C MET A 155 4.45 15.79 9.20
N TYR A 156 4.44 14.54 9.69
CA TYR A 156 5.49 14.04 10.58
C TYR A 156 6.85 13.98 9.88
N LEU A 157 6.88 13.56 8.62
CA LEU A 157 8.09 13.53 7.81
C LEU A 157 8.65 14.95 7.62
N SER A 158 7.82 15.91 7.18
CA SER A 158 8.23 17.31 7.03
C SER A 158 8.68 17.92 8.35
N ALA A 159 8.04 17.59 9.47
CA ALA A 159 8.45 18.04 10.79
C ALA A 159 9.81 17.47 11.21
N ALA A 160 10.10 16.20 10.90
CA ALA A 160 11.41 15.61 11.13
C ALA A 160 12.50 16.29 10.28
N VAL A 161 12.20 16.61 9.01
CA VAL A 161 13.09 17.38 8.13
C VAL A 161 13.32 18.79 8.66
N LEU A 162 12.27 19.47 9.13
CA LEU A 162 12.35 20.79 9.76
C LEU A 162 13.28 20.76 10.99
N LEU A 163 13.13 19.76 11.87
CA LEU A 163 14.02 19.58 13.02
C LEU A 163 15.48 19.37 12.57
N GLY A 164 15.70 18.59 11.52
CA GLY A 164 17.04 18.41 10.93
C GLY A 164 17.67 19.73 10.47
N PHE A 165 16.90 20.59 9.78
CA PHE A 165 17.39 21.91 9.36
C PHE A 165 17.55 22.90 10.52
N ILE A 166 16.74 22.83 11.57
CA ILE A 166 16.94 23.61 12.80
C ILE A 166 18.28 23.23 13.44
N VAL A 167 18.57 21.93 13.56
CA VAL A 167 19.86 21.45 14.06
C VAL A 167 21.00 21.95 13.18
N ALA A 168 20.84 21.92 11.85
CA ALA A 168 21.84 22.44 10.93
C ALA A 168 22.14 23.93 11.14
N LEU A 169 21.12 24.75 11.33
CA LEU A 169 21.29 26.17 11.63
C LEU A 169 21.99 26.40 12.98
N LEU A 170 21.61 25.66 14.02
CA LEU A 170 22.28 25.76 15.32
C LEU A 170 23.76 25.38 15.21
N VAL A 171 24.08 24.28 14.53
CA VAL A 171 25.47 23.83 14.31
C VAL A 171 26.26 24.87 13.52
N SER A 172 25.66 25.49 12.51
CA SER A 172 26.32 26.53 11.69
C SER A 172 26.78 27.76 12.51
N SER A 173 26.13 28.03 13.65
CA SER A 173 26.48 29.12 14.56
C SER A 173 27.51 28.77 15.64
N THR A 174 28.01 27.53 15.65
CA THR A 174 28.97 27.01 16.64
C THR A 174 30.33 26.69 16.03
N SER A 175 31.32 26.33 16.85
CA SER A 175 32.64 25.86 16.40
C SER A 175 32.59 24.61 15.51
N TYR A 176 31.44 23.93 15.43
CA TYR A 176 31.20 22.74 14.61
C TYR A 176 30.66 23.06 13.21
N ALA A 177 30.71 24.32 12.77
CA ALA A 177 30.20 24.75 11.46
C ALA A 177 30.76 23.96 10.27
N HIS A 178 31.94 23.35 10.38
CA HIS A 178 32.54 22.47 9.37
C HIS A 178 31.71 21.20 9.08
N PHE A 179 30.83 20.77 10.00
CA PHE A 179 29.92 19.63 9.77
C PHE A 179 28.65 20.02 9.00
N THR A 180 28.34 21.30 8.88
CA THR A 180 27.10 21.81 8.29
C THR A 180 26.84 21.29 6.86
N PRO A 181 27.83 21.23 5.94
CA PRO A 181 27.61 20.72 4.59
C PRO A 181 27.21 19.23 4.51
N TYR A 182 27.46 18.46 5.57
CA TYR A 182 27.18 17.02 5.59
C TYR A 182 25.77 16.69 6.08
N ILE A 183 25.07 17.65 6.70
CA ILE A 183 23.80 17.39 7.37
C ILE A 183 22.70 17.02 6.37
N ASP A 184 22.55 17.75 5.27
CA ASP A 184 21.52 17.49 4.26
C ASP A 184 21.71 16.12 3.56
N PRO A 185 22.92 15.75 3.05
CA PRO A 185 23.15 14.41 2.53
C PRO A 185 22.93 13.29 3.57
N LEU A 186 23.32 13.51 4.83
CA LEU A 186 23.05 12.55 5.92
C LEU A 186 21.55 12.34 6.14
N MET A 187 20.77 13.42 6.14
CA MET A 187 19.32 13.34 6.27
C MET A 187 18.71 12.51 5.14
N VAL A 188 19.15 12.71 3.89
CA VAL A 188 18.68 11.90 2.76
C VAL A 188 19.01 10.43 2.96
N ILE A 189 20.24 10.09 3.34
CA ILE A 189 20.66 8.70 3.54
C ILE A 189 19.81 8.03 4.64
N ILE A 190 19.57 8.74 5.75
CA ILE A 190 18.78 8.22 6.87
C ILE A 190 17.32 8.02 6.44
N VAL A 191 16.70 9.02 5.83
CA VAL A 191 15.29 8.97 5.44
C VAL A 191 15.05 7.96 4.32
N ALA A 192 15.82 8.04 3.23
CA ALA A 192 15.72 7.10 2.12
C ALA A 192 16.04 5.66 2.56
N GLY A 193 17.04 5.49 3.43
CA GLY A 193 17.40 4.19 4.02
C GLY A 193 16.28 3.60 4.87
N ALA A 194 15.64 4.40 5.73
CA ALA A 194 14.47 3.97 6.50
C ALA A 194 13.30 3.60 5.57
N PHE A 195 13.15 4.31 4.45
CA PHE A 195 12.09 4.07 3.48
C PHE A 195 12.30 2.79 2.67
N LEU A 196 13.52 2.28 2.48
CA LEU A 196 13.80 1.05 1.70
C LEU A 196 13.03 -0.18 2.20
N LYS A 197 12.76 -0.29 3.51
CA LYS A 197 12.02 -1.42 4.07
C LYS A 197 10.61 -1.54 3.47
N VAL A 198 9.96 -0.41 3.21
CA VAL A 198 8.58 -0.36 2.73
C VAL A 198 8.42 -0.98 1.33
N PRO A 199 9.08 -0.47 0.26
CA PRO A 199 8.93 -1.02 -1.08
C PRO A 199 9.40 -2.47 -1.14
N ILE A 200 10.48 -2.87 -0.46
CA ILE A 200 10.95 -4.26 -0.47
C ILE A 200 9.87 -5.19 0.11
N THR A 201 9.32 -4.85 1.28
CA THR A 201 8.28 -5.67 1.93
C THR A 201 7.05 -5.80 1.05
N GLU A 202 6.60 -4.70 0.46
CA GLU A 202 5.41 -4.68 -0.38
C GLU A 202 5.63 -5.36 -1.74
N MET A 203 6.83 -5.28 -2.30
CA MET A 203 7.20 -6.04 -3.50
C MET A 203 7.16 -7.54 -3.23
N VAL A 204 7.70 -8.00 -2.09
CA VAL A 204 7.62 -9.42 -1.71
C VAL A 204 6.17 -9.86 -1.61
N LYS A 205 5.30 -9.09 -0.95
CA LYS A 205 3.86 -9.39 -0.90
C LYS A 205 3.23 -9.47 -2.28
N ALA A 206 3.50 -8.49 -3.16
CA ALA A 206 2.96 -8.50 -4.52
C ALA A 206 3.47 -9.69 -5.35
N CYS A 207 4.74 -10.06 -5.23
CA CYS A 207 5.28 -11.28 -5.85
C CYS A 207 4.60 -12.55 -5.32
N ARG A 208 4.36 -12.63 -3.99
CA ARG A 208 3.64 -13.76 -3.39
C ARG A 208 2.22 -13.88 -3.96
N GLU A 209 1.53 -12.76 -4.16
CA GLU A 209 0.19 -12.75 -4.77
C GLU A 209 0.22 -13.14 -6.26
N ILE A 210 1.22 -12.70 -7.02
CA ILE A 210 1.38 -13.12 -8.44
C ILE A 210 1.64 -14.63 -8.55
N LEU A 211 2.38 -15.19 -7.59
CA LEU A 211 2.65 -16.62 -7.49
C LEU A 211 1.50 -17.41 -6.84
N GLU A 212 0.35 -16.76 -6.60
CA GLU A 212 -0.84 -17.38 -5.98
C GLU A 212 -0.53 -18.06 -4.65
N MET A 213 0.40 -17.50 -3.88
CA MET A 213 0.76 -18.06 -2.58
C MET A 213 -0.38 -17.95 -1.56
N ALA A 214 -0.30 -18.80 -0.55
CA ALA A 214 -1.24 -18.82 0.55
C ALA A 214 -1.35 -17.45 1.26
N PRO A 215 -2.57 -17.09 1.72
CA PRO A 215 -2.82 -15.84 2.45
C PRO A 215 -2.10 -15.81 3.81
N GLU A 216 -2.28 -14.74 4.57
CA GLU A 216 -1.75 -14.66 5.94
C GLU A 216 -2.27 -15.81 6.83
N GLU A 217 -1.45 -16.26 7.78
CA GLU A 217 -1.74 -17.41 8.65
C GLU A 217 -3.07 -17.26 9.40
N SER A 218 -3.44 -16.04 9.79
CA SER A 218 -4.72 -15.75 10.44
C SER A 218 -5.94 -16.11 9.57
N ILE A 219 -5.84 -15.86 8.25
CA ILE A 219 -6.89 -16.23 7.29
C ILE A 219 -6.89 -17.74 7.09
N GLN A 220 -5.71 -18.36 6.96
CA GLN A 220 -5.60 -19.81 6.81
C GLN A 220 -6.23 -20.54 8.00
N ALA A 221 -5.89 -20.16 9.23
CA ALA A 221 -6.43 -20.75 10.44
C ALA A 221 -7.95 -20.65 10.54
N ASN A 222 -8.54 -19.51 10.14
CA ASN A 222 -10.00 -19.34 10.14
C ASN A 222 -10.69 -20.31 9.17
N TYR A 223 -10.13 -20.50 7.96
CA TYR A 223 -10.67 -21.44 6.98
C TYR A 223 -10.43 -22.90 7.39
N GLU A 224 -9.26 -23.22 7.94
CA GLU A 224 -8.97 -24.55 8.47
C GLU A 224 -9.94 -24.94 9.57
N GLN A 225 -10.23 -24.04 10.52
CA GLN A 225 -11.21 -24.28 11.57
C GLN A 225 -12.61 -24.53 10.97
N LEU A 226 -13.05 -23.68 10.05
CA LEU A 226 -14.35 -23.82 9.39
C LEU A 226 -14.49 -25.16 8.67
N PHE A 227 -13.50 -25.54 7.86
CA PHE A 227 -13.55 -26.78 7.09
C PHE A 227 -13.41 -28.02 7.97
N ASN A 228 -12.63 -27.96 9.05
CA ASN A 228 -12.55 -29.05 10.03
C ASN A 228 -13.90 -29.27 10.74
N THR A 229 -14.62 -28.20 11.08
CA THR A 229 -15.98 -28.31 11.63
C THR A 229 -16.93 -28.99 10.63
N ILE A 230 -16.94 -28.55 9.37
CA ILE A 230 -17.77 -29.16 8.32
C ILE A 230 -17.41 -30.64 8.13
N LYS A 231 -16.12 -30.97 8.10
CA LYS A 231 -15.64 -32.35 7.95
C LYS A 231 -16.21 -33.27 9.03
N GLN A 232 -16.24 -32.81 10.28
CA GLN A 232 -16.75 -33.58 11.42
C GLN A 232 -18.28 -33.71 11.39
N GLU A 233 -19.00 -32.61 11.17
CA GLU A 233 -20.47 -32.59 11.16
C GLU A 233 -21.04 -33.47 10.04
N GLU A 234 -20.43 -33.43 8.85
CA GLU A 234 -20.91 -34.12 7.66
C GLU A 234 -20.29 -35.52 7.45
N LYS A 235 -19.43 -35.96 8.38
CA LYS A 235 -18.72 -37.26 8.33
C LYS A 235 -17.92 -37.46 7.04
N ILE A 236 -17.14 -36.44 6.67
CA ILE A 236 -16.30 -36.46 5.46
C ILE A 236 -14.95 -37.12 5.79
N GLU A 237 -14.51 -38.03 4.92
CA GLU A 237 -13.30 -38.83 5.16
C GLU A 237 -12.02 -38.00 5.05
N LYS A 238 -11.87 -37.33 3.91
CA LYS A 238 -10.70 -36.50 3.57
C LYS A 238 -11.16 -35.21 2.92
N MET A 239 -10.34 -34.18 3.04
CA MET A 239 -10.53 -32.92 2.33
C MET A 239 -9.18 -32.33 1.94
N TYR A 240 -9.15 -31.65 0.81
CA TYR A 240 -8.02 -30.86 0.35
C TYR A 240 -8.46 -29.41 0.29
N VAL A 241 -7.71 -28.52 0.93
CA VAL A 241 -8.01 -27.10 0.97
C VAL A 241 -6.84 -26.35 0.34
N ARG A 242 -7.13 -25.55 -0.67
CA ARG A 242 -6.16 -24.64 -1.31
C ARG A 242 -6.68 -23.22 -1.18
N LEU A 243 -5.85 -22.36 -0.61
CA LEU A 243 -6.14 -20.95 -0.41
C LEU A 243 -5.08 -20.13 -1.12
N ALA A 244 -5.51 -19.17 -1.93
CA ALA A 244 -4.62 -18.19 -2.55
C ALA A 244 -5.23 -16.79 -2.46
N LYS A 245 -4.40 -15.77 -2.26
CA LYS A 245 -4.84 -14.37 -2.28
C LYS A 245 -4.21 -13.66 -3.46
N VAL A 246 -5.03 -13.00 -4.26
CA VAL A 246 -4.58 -12.16 -5.37
C VAL A 246 -5.35 -10.84 -5.35
N GLY A 247 -4.66 -9.74 -5.07
CA GLY A 247 -5.28 -8.43 -4.89
C GLY A 247 -6.40 -8.45 -3.85
N GLY A 248 -7.55 -7.86 -4.20
CA GLY A 248 -8.76 -7.88 -3.38
C GLY A 248 -9.55 -9.20 -3.37
N THR A 249 -9.04 -10.29 -3.95
CA THR A 249 -9.76 -11.58 -4.06
C THR A 249 -9.06 -12.72 -3.34
N LEU A 250 -9.84 -13.50 -2.60
CA LEU A 250 -9.43 -14.76 -2.00
C LEU A 250 -10.01 -15.92 -2.82
N PHE A 251 -9.12 -16.72 -3.39
CA PHE A 251 -9.44 -17.99 -4.04
C PHE A 251 -9.44 -19.08 -3.00
N VAL A 252 -10.58 -19.72 -2.85
CA VAL A 252 -10.81 -20.79 -1.88
C VAL A 252 -11.28 -21.99 -2.67
N GLU A 253 -10.42 -23.00 -2.75
CA GLU A 253 -10.75 -24.27 -3.35
C GLU A 253 -10.77 -25.33 -2.25
N VAL A 254 -11.86 -26.09 -2.20
CA VAL A 254 -11.97 -27.22 -1.29
C VAL A 254 -12.58 -28.40 -2.03
N ASP A 255 -11.89 -29.52 -1.94
CA ASP A 255 -12.34 -30.81 -2.47
C ASP A 255 -12.66 -31.74 -1.31
N PHE A 256 -13.93 -32.08 -1.16
CA PHE A 256 -14.40 -33.02 -0.15
C PHE A 256 -14.49 -34.44 -0.73
N ILE A 257 -13.84 -35.40 -0.06
CA ILE A 257 -13.88 -36.82 -0.42
C ILE A 257 -14.99 -37.50 0.38
N LEU A 258 -16.08 -37.85 -0.32
CA LEU A 258 -17.26 -38.47 0.26
C LEU A 258 -17.14 -39.99 0.24
N ASN A 259 -17.68 -40.64 1.28
CA ASN A 259 -17.80 -42.09 1.35
C ASN A 259 -19.24 -42.50 1.71
N GLU A 260 -19.46 -43.79 1.92
CA GLU A 260 -20.80 -44.36 2.21
C GLU A 260 -21.37 -43.89 3.57
N HIS A 261 -20.52 -43.34 4.44
CA HIS A 261 -20.92 -42.82 5.75
C HIS A 261 -21.11 -41.30 5.77
N SER A 262 -20.73 -40.60 4.69
CA SER A 262 -20.92 -39.17 4.56
C SER A 262 -22.41 -38.81 4.51
N LEU A 263 -22.80 -37.74 5.19
CA LEU A 263 -24.20 -37.30 5.25
C LEU A 263 -24.65 -36.59 3.96
N ILE A 264 -23.69 -36.13 3.15
CA ILE A 264 -23.89 -35.45 1.88
C ILE A 264 -24.08 -36.51 0.78
N GLN A 265 -25.30 -36.61 0.26
CA GLN A 265 -25.72 -37.57 -0.76
C GLN A 265 -26.40 -36.89 -1.96
N THR A 266 -27.04 -35.73 -1.75
CA THR A 266 -27.76 -34.99 -2.79
C THR A 266 -27.05 -33.69 -3.16
N VAL A 267 -27.38 -33.14 -4.34
CA VAL A 267 -26.88 -31.83 -4.77
C VAL A 267 -27.38 -30.72 -3.85
N ASP A 268 -28.62 -30.80 -3.36
CA ASP A 268 -29.17 -29.81 -2.43
C ASP A 268 -28.34 -29.73 -1.14
N GLN A 269 -27.93 -30.89 -0.58
CA GLN A 269 -27.06 -30.93 0.60
C GLN A 269 -25.67 -30.35 0.31
N GLN A 270 -25.13 -30.57 -0.90
CA GLN A 270 -23.87 -29.94 -1.30
C GLN A 270 -24.02 -28.41 -1.36
N ASP A 271 -25.14 -27.91 -1.89
CA ASP A 271 -25.43 -26.48 -1.98
C ASP A 271 -25.64 -25.84 -0.59
N ASP A 272 -26.25 -26.56 0.36
CA ASP A 272 -26.35 -26.13 1.76
C ASP A 272 -24.96 -25.90 2.38
N ILE A 273 -23.99 -26.78 2.10
CA ILE A 273 -22.61 -26.59 2.54
C ILE A 273 -21.95 -25.40 1.85
N ARG A 274 -22.20 -25.19 0.54
CA ARG A 274 -21.70 -24.01 -0.19
C ARG A 274 -22.22 -22.71 0.43
N GLU A 275 -23.51 -22.63 0.74
CA GLU A 275 -24.12 -21.46 1.39
C GLU A 275 -23.62 -21.27 2.83
N LYS A 276 -23.39 -22.36 3.58
CA LYS A 276 -22.78 -22.30 4.92
C LYS A 276 -21.38 -21.69 4.88
N ILE A 277 -20.52 -22.14 3.97
CA ILE A 277 -19.16 -21.60 3.80
C ILE A 277 -19.19 -20.13 3.40
N LYS A 278 -20.07 -19.77 2.47
CA LYS A 278 -20.25 -18.39 2.02
C LYS A 278 -20.63 -17.47 3.18
N ARG A 279 -21.67 -17.83 3.96
CA ARG A 279 -22.13 -17.06 5.13
C ARG A 279 -21.08 -16.95 6.22
N ALA A 280 -20.41 -18.06 6.56
CA ALA A 280 -19.37 -18.09 7.59
C ALA A 280 -18.22 -17.13 7.28
N THR A 281 -17.97 -16.87 6.00
CA THR A 281 -16.85 -16.04 5.53
C THR A 281 -17.26 -14.63 5.13
N ASP A 282 -18.53 -14.22 5.27
CA ASP A 282 -19.03 -12.91 4.82
C ASP A 282 -18.47 -11.70 5.57
N HIS A 283 -17.94 -11.94 6.77
CA HIS A 283 -17.26 -10.91 7.56
C HIS A 283 -15.86 -10.53 7.02
N LEU A 284 -15.29 -11.33 6.11
CA LEU A 284 -13.96 -11.06 5.55
C LEU A 284 -14.03 -9.96 4.48
N PRO A 285 -13.08 -9.01 4.48
CA PRO A 285 -13.10 -7.85 3.58
C PRO A 285 -12.60 -8.15 2.15
N TYR A 286 -12.77 -9.39 1.67
CA TYR A 286 -12.28 -9.85 0.37
C TYR A 286 -13.43 -10.34 -0.51
N GLN A 287 -13.29 -10.13 -1.83
CA GLN A 287 -14.10 -10.87 -2.77
C GLN A 287 -13.71 -12.34 -2.69
N LYS A 288 -14.69 -13.24 -2.62
CA LYS A 288 -14.44 -14.69 -2.50
C LYS A 288 -14.73 -15.36 -3.84
N TRP A 289 -13.74 -16.10 -4.34
CA TRP A 289 -13.90 -17.05 -5.43
C TRP A 289 -13.91 -18.45 -4.81
N LEU A 290 -15.10 -19.05 -4.71
CA LEU A 290 -15.29 -20.35 -4.05
C LEU A 290 -15.42 -21.45 -5.11
N THR A 291 -14.50 -22.41 -5.09
CA THR A 291 -14.59 -23.66 -5.84
C THR A 291 -14.77 -24.79 -4.83
N ILE A 292 -15.98 -25.36 -4.75
CA ILE A 292 -16.32 -26.38 -3.75
C ILE A 292 -16.75 -27.64 -4.48
N SER A 293 -15.87 -28.63 -4.49
CA SER A 293 -16.04 -29.90 -5.17
C SER A 293 -16.36 -31.01 -4.18
N PHE A 294 -17.18 -31.97 -4.62
CA PHE A 294 -17.49 -33.18 -3.89
C PHE A 294 -17.22 -34.36 -4.80
N THR A 295 -16.36 -35.28 -4.38
CA THR A 295 -15.97 -36.46 -5.18
C THR A 295 -15.89 -37.70 -4.31
N LYS A 296 -16.11 -38.88 -4.90
CA LYS A 296 -15.88 -40.16 -4.24
C LYS A 296 -14.45 -40.66 -4.42
N ASP A 297 -13.82 -40.32 -5.56
CA ASP A 297 -12.47 -40.76 -5.91
C ASP A 297 -11.48 -39.63 -5.66
N GLU A 298 -10.49 -39.92 -4.81
CA GLU A 298 -9.43 -39.01 -4.36
C GLU A 298 -8.59 -38.48 -5.51
N LYS A 299 -8.49 -39.20 -6.64
CA LYS A 299 -7.68 -38.75 -7.80
C LYS A 299 -8.16 -37.44 -8.42
N TRP A 300 -9.41 -37.06 -8.20
CA TRP A 300 -9.97 -35.80 -8.71
C TRP A 300 -9.66 -34.60 -7.81
N ALA A 301 -9.12 -34.85 -6.62
CA ALA A 301 -8.86 -33.83 -5.60
C ALA A 301 -7.36 -33.56 -5.39
N VAL A 302 -6.46 -34.34 -6.00
CA VAL A 302 -4.99 -34.21 -5.84
C VAL A 302 -4.38 -33.45 -7.00
#